data_AF-A0A2J2HBZ8-F1
#
_entry.id   AF-A0A2J2HBZ8-F1
#
_cell.length_a   1.000
_cell.length_b   1.000
_cell.length_c   1.000
_cell.angle_alpha   90.00
_cell.angle_beta   90.00
_cell.angle_gamma   90.00
#
_symmetry.space_group_name_H-M   'P 1'
#
loop_
_entity.id
_entity.type
_entity.pdbx_description
1 polymer ?
#
loop_
_entity_poly.entity_id
_entity_poly.type
_entity_poly.pdbx_seq_one_letter_code
_entity_poly.pdbx_strand_id
1 'polypeptide(L)'
;MWVRGGDRGHENYNHKVTIFRSSIIERIALKAPLYSIRVGYVNPKGTTNSVEHDELMRKYRLDRHTASAYLIALRGLNTNGNKHYE
;
A
#
# COMPACT_ATOMS: atom_id res chain seq x y z
N MET A 1 15.95 -4.45 -10.10
CA MET A 1 16.52 -4.36 -11.47
C MET A 1 15.44 -3.76 -12.36
N TRP A 2 15.72 -2.69 -13.12
CA TRP A 2 14.70 -2.03 -13.95
C TRP A 2 14.45 -2.85 -15.22
N VAL A 3 13.57 -3.85 -15.15
CA VAL A 3 13.25 -4.68 -16.30
C VAL A 3 12.19 -3.96 -17.16
N ARG A 4 12.64 -3.32 -18.24
CA ARG A 4 11.77 -2.84 -19.33
C ARG A 4 11.35 -4.05 -20.17
N GLY A 5 10.27 -4.73 -19.78
CA GLY A 5 9.54 -5.61 -20.70
C GLY A 5 8.68 -4.74 -21.61
N GLY A 6 9.03 -4.68 -22.90
CA GLY A 6 8.43 -3.76 -23.88
C GLY A 6 7.01 -4.08 -24.33
N ASP A 7 6.35 -5.07 -23.72
CA ASP A 7 5.05 -5.55 -24.18
C ASP A 7 3.90 -4.83 -23.46
N ARG A 8 3.18 -3.98 -24.18
CA ARG A 8 1.98 -3.29 -23.70
C ARG A 8 0.82 -4.24 -23.84
N GLY A 9 0.63 -5.16 -22.88
CA GLY A 9 -0.46 -6.13 -22.93
C GLY A 9 -1.87 -5.54 -23.07
N HIS A 10 -2.09 -4.25 -22.77
CA HIS A 10 -3.36 -3.55 -22.98
C HIS A 10 -3.17 -2.03 -23.13
N GLU A 11 -4.10 -1.34 -23.82
CA GLU A 11 -4.05 0.11 -24.11
C GLU A 11 -3.91 0.99 -22.84
N ASN A 12 -4.50 0.55 -21.73
CA ASN A 12 -4.50 1.25 -20.44
C ASN A 12 -3.31 0.90 -19.51
N TYR A 13 -2.33 0.12 -19.96
CA TYR A 13 -1.23 -0.30 -19.09
C TYR A 13 -0.14 0.78 -18.95
N ASN A 14 -0.06 1.40 -17.77
CA ASN A 14 0.93 2.44 -17.46
C ASN A 14 2.21 1.84 -16.84
N HIS A 15 3.13 1.38 -17.69
CA HIS A 15 4.42 0.79 -17.26
C HIS A 15 5.19 1.64 -16.24
N LYS A 16 5.17 2.97 -16.36
CA LYS A 16 5.92 3.86 -15.44
C LYS A 16 5.42 3.72 -14.01
N VAL A 17 4.10 3.76 -13.81
CA VAL A 17 3.47 3.65 -12.49
C VAL A 17 3.67 2.25 -11.91
N THR A 18 3.52 1.21 -12.74
CA THR A 18 3.71 -0.17 -12.29
C THR A 18 5.15 -0.45 -11.86
N ILE A 19 6.13 -0.03 -12.67
CA ILE A 19 7.55 -0.22 -12.36
C ILE A 19 7.94 0.54 -11.08
N PHE A 20 7.49 1.79 -10.94
CA PHE A 20 7.76 2.58 -9.74
C PHE A 20 7.23 1.88 -8.48
N ARG A 21 5.98 1.42 -8.52
CA ARG A 21 5.34 0.73 -7.41
C ARG A 21 6.08 -0.57 -7.05
N SER A 22 6.47 -1.35 -8.05
CA SER A 22 7.17 -2.63 -7.85
C SER A 22 8.55 -2.43 -7.20
N SER A 23 9.35 -1.51 -7.76
CA SER A 23 10.72 -1.26 -7.27
C SER A 23 10.78 -0.74 -5.83
N ILE A 24 9.84 0.10 -5.41
CA ILE A 24 9.78 0.62 -4.05
C ILE A 24 9.38 -0.48 -3.07
N ILE A 25 8.37 -1.28 -3.41
CA ILE A 25 7.90 -2.38 -2.57
C ILE A 25 9.04 -3.40 -2.35
N GLU A 26 9.75 -3.78 -3.41
CA GLU A 26 10.92 -4.67 -3.31
C GLU A 26 12.00 -4.10 -2.39
N ARG A 27 12.34 -2.81 -2.57
CA ARG A 27 13.37 -2.16 -1.75
C ARG A 27 12.98 -2.12 -0.27
N ILE A 28 11.72 -1.80 0.04
CA ILE A 28 11.23 -1.78 1.43
C ILE A 28 11.27 -3.20 2.02
N ALA A 29 10.78 -4.20 1.29
CA ALA A 29 10.75 -5.59 1.74
C ALA A 29 12.15 -6.15 2.02
N LEU A 30 13.17 -5.74 1.24
CA LEU A 30 14.55 -6.18 1.44
C LEU A 30 15.29 -5.41 2.54
N LYS A 31 15.00 -4.10 2.72
CA LYS A 31 15.76 -3.24 3.64
C LYS A 31 15.17 -3.18 5.04
N ALA A 32 13.85 -3.18 5.19
CA ALA A 32 13.22 -3.06 6.50
C ALA A 32 13.57 -4.20 7.48
N PRO A 33 13.65 -5.49 7.06
CA PRO A 33 14.03 -6.58 7.96
C PRO A 33 15.46 -6.45 8.50
N LEU A 34 16.37 -5.77 7.79
CA LEU A 34 17.74 -5.53 8.26
C LEU A 34 17.78 -4.65 9.52
N TYR A 35 16.73 -3.86 9.75
CA TYR A 35 16.55 -3.02 10.93
C TYR A 35 15.53 -3.62 11.91
N SER A 36 15.27 -4.92 11.83
CA SER A 36 14.25 -5.62 12.64
C SER A 36 12.82 -5.06 12.48
N ILE A 37 12.54 -4.35 11.39
CA ILE A 37 11.19 -3.85 11.08
C ILE A 37 10.44 -4.93 10.31
N ARG A 38 9.34 -5.41 10.89
CA ARG A 38 8.44 -6.37 10.24
C ARG A 38 7.65 -5.69 9.12
N VAL A 39 7.64 -6.31 7.93
CA VAL A 39 6.90 -5.82 6.77
C VAL A 39 5.65 -6.67 6.58
N GLY A 40 4.50 -6.01 6.38
CA GLY A 40 3.24 -6.64 6.04
C GLY A 40 2.71 -6.08 4.71
N TYR A 41 2.12 -6.96 3.89
CA TYR A 41 1.46 -6.56 2.65
C TYR A 41 -0.04 -6.38 2.90
N VAL A 42 -0.60 -5.25 2.45
CA VAL A 42 -2.01 -4.90 2.63
C VAL A 42 -2.60 -4.45 1.30
N ASN A 43 -3.85 -4.84 1.03
CA ASN A 43 -4.56 -4.41 -0.17
C ASN A 43 -5.05 -2.95 -0.03
N PRO A 44 -4.61 -2.01 -0.90
CA PRO A 44 -4.99 -0.61 -0.83
C PRO A 44 -6.36 -0.27 -1.43
N LYS A 45 -7.13 -1.26 -1.90
CA LYS A 45 -8.43 -0.99 -2.54
C LYS A 45 -9.36 -0.19 -1.62
N GLY A 46 -9.79 0.99 -2.06
CA GLY A 46 -10.73 1.84 -1.31
C GLY A 46 -10.11 2.64 -0.17
N THR A 47 -8.82 3.00 -0.23
CA THR A 47 -8.18 3.87 0.78
C THR A 47 -8.29 5.36 0.49
N THR A 48 -8.67 5.76 -0.73
CA THR A 48 -8.67 7.17 -1.17
C THR A 48 -10.00 7.59 -1.82
N ASN A 49 -10.84 6.63 -2.21
CA ASN A 49 -12.16 6.88 -2.78
C ASN A 49 -13.18 5.99 -2.04
N SER A 50 -13.36 6.27 -0.76
CA SER A 50 -14.30 5.57 0.11
C SER A 50 -14.93 6.56 1.08
N VAL A 51 -16.16 6.27 1.50
CA VAL A 51 -16.86 7.08 2.51
C VAL A 51 -16.06 7.12 3.81
N GLU A 52 -15.50 5.97 4.21
CA GLU A 52 -14.60 5.86 5.36
C GLU A 52 -13.45 6.86 5.29
N HIS A 53 -12.83 7.05 4.11
CA HIS A 53 -11.73 7.99 3.93
C HIS A 53 -12.15 9.43 4.18
N ASP A 54 -13.30 9.84 3.61
CA ASP A 54 -13.82 11.20 3.76
C ASP A 54 -14.26 11.49 5.20
N GLU A 55 -14.89 10.51 5.85
CA GLU A 55 -15.25 10.59 7.26
C GLU A 55 -14.02 10.74 8.16
N LEU A 56 -12.96 9.98 7.88
CA LEU A 56 -11.72 10.02 8.66
C LEU A 56 -11.00 11.37 8.54
N MET A 57 -10.96 11.92 7.32
CA MET A 57 -10.43 13.26 7.08
C MET A 57 -11.25 14.32 7.85
N ARG A 58 -12.58 14.23 7.84
CA ARG A 58 -13.43 15.21 8.57
C ARG A 58 -13.32 15.06 10.09
N LYS A 59 -13.33 13.82 10.60
CA LYS A 59 -13.33 13.51 12.04
C LYS A 59 -12.00 13.90 12.69
N TYR A 60 -10.88 13.52 12.07
CA TYR A 60 -9.55 13.71 12.64
C TYR A 60 -8.77 14.86 12.00
N ARG A 61 -9.38 15.59 11.05
CA ARG A 61 -8.76 16.71 10.31
C ARG A 61 -7.44 16.31 9.63
N LEU A 62 -7.35 15.07 9.15
CA LEU A 62 -6.17 14.55 8.45
C LEU A 62 -6.14 15.03 7.00
N ASP A 63 -4.94 15.18 6.45
CA ASP A 63 -4.79 15.33 5.00
C ASP A 63 -5.08 14.00 4.27
N ARG A 64 -5.30 14.10 2.96
CA ARG A 64 -5.65 12.96 2.09
C ARG A 64 -4.62 11.84 2.12
N HIS A 65 -3.33 12.16 2.20
CA HIS A 65 -2.28 11.14 2.24
C HIS A 65 -2.24 10.46 3.60
N THR A 66 -2.32 11.23 4.69
CA THR A 66 -2.34 10.66 6.05
C THR A 66 -3.59 9.82 6.31
N ALA A 67 -4.77 10.25 5.85
CA ALA A 67 -5.98 9.44 5.97
C ALA A 67 -5.88 8.11 5.18
N SER A 68 -5.25 8.13 3.99
CA SER A 68 -5.03 6.91 3.21
C SER A 68 -4.06 5.97 3.92
N ALA A 69 -2.97 6.50 4.48
CA ALA A 69 -1.98 5.74 5.24
C ALA A 69 -2.57 5.14 6.53
N TYR A 70 -3.43 5.90 7.22
CA TYR A 70 -4.13 5.45 8.42
C TYR A 70 -5.02 4.24 8.15
N LEU A 71 -5.81 4.27 7.06
CA LEU A 71 -6.65 3.14 6.66
C LEU A 71 -5.82 1.89 6.32
N ILE A 72 -4.66 2.06 5.68
CA ILE A 72 -3.73 0.94 5.42
C ILE A 72 -3.23 0.34 6.72
N ALA A 73 -2.82 1.18 7.68
CA ALA A 73 -2.33 0.71 8.98
C ALA A 73 -3.41 -0.05 9.74
N LEU A 74 -4.63 0.49 9.82
CA LEU A 74 -5.77 -0.18 10.44
C LEU A 74 -6.06 -1.55 9.82
N ARG A 75 -6.06 -1.65 8.49
CA ARG A 75 -6.26 -2.93 7.80
C ARG A 75 -5.13 -3.92 8.09
N GLY A 76 -3.88 -3.45 8.12
CA GLY A 76 -2.74 -4.29 8.46
C GLY A 76 -2.84 -4.86 9.89
N LEU A 77 -3.29 -4.05 10.84
CA LEU A 77 -3.53 -4.49 12.22
C LEU A 77 -4.66 -5.51 12.30
N ASN A 78 -5.80 -5.26 11.67
CA ASN A 78 -6.95 -6.18 11.68
C ASN A 78 -6.63 -7.52 10.99
N THR A 79 -5.86 -7.50 9.91
CA THR A 79 -5.48 -8.73 9.18
C THR A 79 -4.50 -9.58 10.00
N ASN A 80 -3.60 -8.95 10.76
CA ASN A 80 -2.65 -9.67 11.61
C ASN A 80 -3.25 -10.14 12.94
N GLY A 81 -4.30 -9.46 13.44
CA GLY A 81 -5.05 -9.91 14.62
C GLY A 81 -5.72 -11.27 14.42
N ASN A 82 -6.15 -11.59 13.20
CA ASN A 82 -6.75 -12.90 12.86
C ASN A 82 -5.72 -14.04 12.70
N LYS A 83 -4.43 -13.74 12.56
CA LYS A 83 -3.36 -14.77 12.46
C LYS A 83 -2.81 -15.24 13.80
N HIS A 84 -3.26 -14.64 14.91
CA HIS A 84 -2.87 -15.05 16.27
C HIS A 84 -3.81 -16.11 16.88
N TYR A 85 -4.82 -16.57 16.12
CA TYR A 85 -5.77 -17.61 16.50
C TYR A 85 -5.70 -18.85 15.57
N GLU A 86 -4.52 -19.15 15.02
CA GLU A 86 -4.21 -20.42 14.33
C GLU A 86 -2.89 -20.99 14.84
#